data_AF-X1ASU5-F1
#
_entry.id   AF-X1ASU5-F1
#
_cell.length_a   1.000
_cell.length_b   1.000
_cell.length_c   1.000
_cell.angle_alpha   90.00
_cell.angle_beta   90.00
_cell.angle_gamma   90.00
#
_symmetry.space_group_name_H-M   'P 1'
#
loop_
_entity.id
_entity.type
_entity.pdbx_description
1 polymer ?
#
loop_
_entity_poly.entity_id
_entity_poly.type
_entity_poly.pdbx_seq_one_letter_code
_entity_poly.pdbx_strand_id
1 'polypeptide(L)' 'SIGAELKADFNYKYDSPFTLRLGAAKALSDPKGYDIYITLGTSF' A
#
# COMPACT_ATOMS: atom_id res chain seq x y z
N SER A 1 23.66 0.06 -1.64
CA SER A 1 22.92 0.65 -2.77
C SER A 1 21.65 1.28 -2.21
N ILE A 2 21.31 2.52 -2.56
CA ILE A 2 20.05 3.15 -2.17
C ILE A 2 19.02 2.77 -3.24
N GLY A 3 18.02 1.97 -2.86
CA GLY A 3 16.91 1.58 -3.74
C GLY A 3 15.80 2.63 -3.75
N ALA A 4 15.02 2.65 -4.82
CA ALA A 4 13.85 3.51 -4.96
C ALA A 4 12.61 2.65 -5.26
N GLU A 5 11.45 3.06 -4.76
CA GLU A 5 10.20 2.30 -4.83
C GLU A 5 9.05 3.24 -5.20
N LEU A 6 8.20 2.80 -6.14
CA LEU A 6 6.96 3.47 -6.49
C LEU A 6 5.81 2.81 -5.71
N LYS A 7 4.99 3.63 -5.04
CA LYS A 7 3.79 3.18 -4.32
C LYS A 7 2.55 3.90 -4.81
N ALA A 8 1.46 3.16 -4.92
CA ALA A 8 0.13 3.70 -5.12
C ALA A 8 -0.79 3.13 -4.04
N ASP A 9 -1.36 4.01 -3.23
CA ASP A 9 -2.26 3.66 -2.13
C ASP A 9 -3.66 4.23 -2.38
N PHE A 10 -4.68 3.39 -2.24
CA PHE A 10 -6.07 3.79 -2.13
C PHE A 10 -6.54 3.61 -0.68
N ASN A 11 -6.84 4.72 -0.02
CA ASN A 11 -7.36 4.74 1.34
C ASN A 11 -8.86 4.98 1.30
N TYR A 12 -9.63 4.03 1.83
CA TYR A 12 -11.06 4.20 2.00
C TYR A 12 -11.40 4.17 3.49
N LYS A 13 -11.89 5.31 3.97
CA LYS A 13 -12.42 5.46 5.33
C LYS A 13 -13.94 5.43 5.23
N TYR A 14 -14.54 4.37 5.74
CA TYR A 14 -15.98 4.31 5.94
C TYR A 14 -16.34 5.01 7.25
N ASP A 15 -17.62 5.30 7.51
CA ASP A 15 -18.13 5.69 8.84
C ASP A 15 -18.09 4.47 9.78
N SER A 16 -16.87 4.03 10.05
CA SER A 16 -16.52 2.78 10.69
C SER A 16 -15.27 3.03 11.54
N PRO A 17 -15.13 2.35 12.69
CA PRO A 17 -13.90 2.37 13.46
C PRO A 17 -12.74 1.64 12.75
N PHE A 18 -12.92 1.24 11.48
CA PHE A 18 -11.90 0.57 10.67
C PHE A 18 -11.54 1.40 9.44
N THR A 19 -10.26 1.37 9.08
CA THR A 19 -9.74 1.89 7.81
C THR A 19 -9.32 0.71 6.94
N LEU A 20 -9.70 0.76 5.66
CA LEU A 20 -9.22 -0.17 4.65
C LEU A 20 -8.27 0.57 3.70
N ARG A 21 -7.05 0.05 3.55
CA ARG A 21 -6.10 0.52 2.55
C ARG A 21 -5.75 -0.60 1.58
N LEU A 22 -5.86 -0.30 0.30
CA LEU A 22 -5.40 -1.16 -0.77
C LEU A 22 -4.20 -0.48 -1.40
N GLY A 23 -3.10 -1.19 -1.61
CA GLY A 23 -1.93 -0.59 -2.23
C GLY A 23 -1.16 -1.55 -3.09
N ALA A 24 -0.37 -0.98 -3.99
CA ALA A 24 0.60 -1.68 -4.78
C ALA A 24 1.95 -0.95 -4.71
N ALA A 25 3.03 -1.72 -4.59
CA ALA A 25 4.39 -1.22 -4.58
C ALA A 25 5.24 -1.92 -5.64
N LYS A 26 6.22 -1.20 -6.17
CA LYS A 26 7.22 -1.72 -7.11
C LYS A 26 8.58 -1.14 -6.81
N ALA A 27 9.54 -2.02 -6.50
CA ALA A 27 10.94 -1.65 -6.45
C ALA A 27 11.45 -1.31 -7.86
N LEU A 28 12.07 -0.14 -8.04
CA LEU A 28 12.67 0.26 -9.32
C LEU A 28 13.88 -0.61 -9.68
N SER A 29 14.50 -1.25 -8.69
CA SER A 29 15.60 -2.19 -8.86
C SER A 29 15.15 -3.60 -9.27
N ASP A 30 13.86 -3.94 -9.11
CA ASP A 30 13.31 -5.22 -9.54
C ASP A 30 12.32 -5.02 -10.71
N PRO A 31 12.74 -5.32 -11.95
CA PRO A 31 11.90 -5.09 -13.11
C PRO A 31 10.64 -5.96 -13.13
N LYS A 32 10.60 -7.12 -12.44
CA LYS A 32 9.54 -8.14 -12.60
C LYS A 32 8.60 -8.30 -11.40
N GLY A 33 8.93 -7.77 -10.23
CA GLY A 33 8.11 -7.87 -9.03
C GLY A 33 7.11 -6.72 -8.85
N TYR A 34 5.90 -7.04 -8.38
CA TYR A 34 4.94 -6.09 -7.82
C TYR A 34 4.40 -6.67 -6.51
N ASP A 35 4.37 -5.84 -5.47
CA ASP A 35 3.76 -6.21 -4.20
C ASP A 35 2.36 -5.60 -4.13
N ILE A 36 1.34 -6.42 -3.92
CA ILE A 36 -0.04 -5.96 -3.69
C ILE A 36 -0.38 -6.24 -2.24
N TYR A 37 -0.86 -5.24 -1.52
CA TYR A 37 -1.19 -5.36 -0.11
C TYR A 37 -2.56 -4.79 0.25
N ILE A 38 -3.15 -5.38 1.28
CA ILE A 38 -4.38 -4.94 1.93
C ILE A 38 -4.04 -4.67 3.40
N THR A 39 -4.35 -3.48 3.89
CA THR A 39 -4.21 -3.12 5.30
C THR A 39 -5.57 -2.88 5.91
N LEU A 40 -5.85 -3.61 6.99
CA LEU A 40 -6.98 -3.37 7.87
C LEU A 40 -6.45 -2.69 9.13
N GLY A 41 -6.87 -1.45 9.38
CA GLY A 41 -6.49 -0.68 10.57
C GLY A 41 -7.70 -0.31 11.39
N THR A 42 -7.49 -0.01 12.67
CA THR A 42 -8.49 0.63 13.54
C THR A 42 -8.28 2.14 13.54
N SER A 43 -9.35 2.90 13.37
CA SER A 43 -9.39 4.36 13.41
C SER A 43 -9.62 4.80 14.87
N PHE A 44 -8.54 5.02 15.64
CA PHE A 44 -8.62 5.67 16.96
C PHE A 44 -8.19 7.13 16.85
#